data_AF-T1GP68-F1
#
_entry.id   AF-T1GP68-F1
#
_cell.length_a   1.000
_cell.length_b   1.000
_cell.length_c   1.000
_cell.angle_alpha   90.00
_cell.angle_beta   90.00
_cell.angle_gamma   90.00
#
_symmetry.space_group_name_H-M   'P 1'
#
loop_
_entity.id
_entity.type
_entity.pdbx_description
1 polymer ?
#
loop_
_entity_poly.entity_id
_entity_poly.type
_entity_poly.pdbx_seq_one_letter_code
_entity_poly.pdbx_strand_id
1 'polypeptide(L)'
;MFFRFGGKAGNFVCNEGLVFLRAVPMLHWQNIIQLITSNTNLGAVPISVGGGGLFTKEASKFLFSTIGYTMDERKTSGTIRNDLIDVLLTLKKENYPHDLIVAQAAVFFTAGYEGPSSIMSFALYELCQNQEIQKKLRKEIKETLIKSDGPLTYDLVQSMEYLGMVVQEVIRMYPRMFLKNPKDTYKLDNKLIISHLTHVYIPIYAIHRDPQYFPEPNTFNPERFIPENNPSMAYMPFGLGSHNCIGKRLGLLQLKIGLIHVLSNHYLIPNEKTQKEMVVDVVMVAKGGIYCDVYSHLTPVYIPIYAIHRDPQYFPEPNTFNPERFLPGNNPSMAYLPFGMGSHNCIGKRFGLLQLKIGIIHFLSNHYLIPNEKTQKEMVVDSEISRCFAPSKVREHTYV
;
A
#
# COMPACT_ATOMS: atom_id res chain seq x y z
N MET A 1 -43.37 3.68 -31.76
CA MET A 1 -42.21 2.77 -31.55
C MET A 1 -41.54 3.20 -30.24
N PHE A 2 -41.99 2.63 -29.12
CA PHE A 2 -41.42 2.91 -27.80
C PHE A 2 -40.34 1.87 -27.52
N PHE A 3 -39.07 2.30 -27.50
CA PHE A 3 -38.00 1.44 -27.01
C PHE A 3 -37.99 1.50 -25.47
N ARG A 4 -38.53 0.43 -24.88
CA ARG A 4 -38.39 0.09 -23.46
C ARG A 4 -36.95 -0.37 -23.26
N PHE A 5 -36.06 0.50 -22.80
CA PHE A 5 -34.77 0.07 -22.26
C PHE A 5 -35.01 -0.63 -20.92
N GLY A 6 -35.27 -1.93 -20.98
CA GLY A 6 -35.14 -2.84 -19.86
C GLY A 6 -33.66 -3.05 -19.56
N GLY A 7 -33.01 -2.06 -18.96
CA GLY A 7 -31.77 -2.25 -18.23
C GLY A 7 -32.10 -2.11 -16.76
N LYS A 8 -31.94 -3.19 -15.98
CA LYS A 8 -31.85 -3.03 -14.52
C LYS A 8 -30.78 -1.98 -14.27
N ALA A 9 -31.15 -0.85 -13.66
CA ALA A 9 -30.17 0.10 -13.15
C ALA A 9 -29.18 -0.73 -12.31
N GLY A 10 -27.92 -0.74 -12.74
CA GLY A 10 -26.88 -1.51 -12.08
C GLY A 10 -26.92 -1.18 -10.59
N ASN A 11 -26.87 -2.21 -9.75
CA ASN A 11 -26.79 -2.08 -8.30
C ASN A 11 -25.73 -1.01 -7.98
N PHE A 12 -26.16 0.17 -7.53
CA PHE A 12 -25.26 1.14 -6.91
C PHE A 12 -24.88 0.54 -5.56
N VAL A 13 -23.86 -0.31 -5.57
CA VAL A 13 -23.24 -0.77 -4.34
C VAL A 13 -22.42 0.41 -3.84
N CYS A 14 -22.98 1.18 -2.91
CA CYS A 14 -22.23 2.05 -2.01
C CYS A 14 -21.36 1.18 -1.09
N ASN A 15 -20.40 0.48 -1.69
CA ASN A 15 -19.29 -0.05 -0.94
C ASN A 15 -18.45 1.16 -0.57
N GLU A 16 -18.36 1.37 0.74
CA GLU A 16 -17.26 2.06 1.39
C GLU A 16 -16.00 1.78 0.56
N GLY A 17 -15.23 2.83 0.22
CA GLY A 17 -14.01 2.76 -0.57
C GLY A 17 -12.88 1.97 0.11
N LEU A 18 -13.20 0.83 0.71
CA LEU A 18 -12.32 -0.24 1.09
C LEU A 18 -11.79 -0.88 -0.19
N VAL A 19 -10.77 -0.24 -0.76
CA VAL A 19 -9.72 -1.05 -1.39
C VAL A 19 -9.06 -1.79 -0.23
N PHE A 20 -9.56 -2.99 0.03
CA PHE A 20 -8.83 -3.95 0.84
C PHE A 20 -7.49 -4.20 0.14
N LEU A 21 -6.42 -3.59 0.64
CA LEU A 21 -5.20 -4.35 0.78
C LEU A 21 -5.45 -5.38 1.91
N ARG A 22 -6.30 -6.38 1.63
CA ARG A 22 -5.78 -7.72 1.84
C ARG A 22 -4.54 -7.66 0.97
N ALA A 23 -3.35 -7.80 1.54
CA ALA A 23 -2.31 -8.45 0.77
C ALA A 23 -2.97 -9.75 0.31
N VAL A 24 -3.65 -9.72 -0.83
CA VAL A 24 -3.99 -10.87 -1.60
C VAL A 24 -2.59 -11.32 -1.92
N PRO A 25 -2.07 -12.39 -1.28
CA PRO A 25 -0.88 -13.00 -1.84
C PRO A 25 -1.28 -13.26 -3.28
N MET A 26 -0.63 -12.55 -4.21
CA MET A 26 -1.00 -12.57 -5.61
C MET A 26 -1.33 -14.01 -5.98
N LEU A 27 -2.53 -14.16 -6.54
CA LEU A 27 -3.20 -15.42 -6.79
C LEU A 27 -2.23 -16.58 -7.06
N HIS A 28 -2.45 -17.64 -6.28
CA HIS A 28 -1.88 -19.00 -6.35
C HIS A 28 -0.65 -19.37 -5.51
N TRP A 29 -0.05 -18.49 -4.69
CA TRP A 29 1.03 -18.92 -3.78
C TRP A 29 0.60 -19.28 -2.35
N GLN A 30 -0.61 -18.94 -1.90
CA GLN A 30 -1.15 -19.48 -0.62
C GLN A 30 -1.30 -21.00 -0.67
N ASN A 31 -1.64 -21.56 -1.84
CA ASN A 31 -1.66 -22.99 -2.06
C ASN A 31 -0.24 -23.59 -2.10
N ILE A 32 0.78 -22.80 -2.45
CA ILE A 32 2.18 -23.25 -2.46
C ILE A 32 2.82 -23.11 -1.09
N ILE A 33 2.52 -22.05 -0.33
CA ILE A 33 2.83 -21.99 1.09
C ILE A 33 2.09 -23.12 1.81
N GLN A 34 0.80 -23.36 1.55
CA GLN A 34 0.15 -24.59 2.04
C GLN A 34 0.86 -25.85 1.51
N LEU A 35 1.25 -25.99 0.25
CA LEU A 35 2.04 -27.16 -0.18
C LEU A 35 3.42 -27.27 0.53
N ILE A 36 3.98 -26.16 1.00
CA ILE A 36 5.21 -26.08 1.80
C ILE A 36 4.93 -26.29 3.30
N THR A 37 3.73 -25.99 3.80
CA THR A 37 3.39 -25.92 5.25
C THR A 37 2.18 -26.75 5.69
N SER A 38 1.45 -27.41 4.78
CA SER A 38 0.14 -28.03 5.06
C SER A 38 0.22 -29.38 5.74
N ASN A 39 1.41 -29.89 6.00
CA ASN A 39 1.61 -31.08 6.81
C ASN A 39 2.33 -30.79 8.14
N THR A 40 2.43 -29.53 8.53
CA THR A 40 3.01 -29.17 9.81
C THR A 40 2.15 -28.15 10.53
N ASN A 41 1.48 -28.61 11.61
CA ASN A 41 1.07 -27.76 12.73
C ASN A 41 2.32 -27.18 13.43
N LEU A 42 3.18 -26.46 12.68
CA LEU A 42 4.40 -25.86 13.18
C LEU A 42 4.27 -24.35 13.06
N GLY A 43 3.94 -23.73 14.20
CA GLY A 43 4.45 -22.39 14.46
C GLY A 43 5.98 -22.42 14.33
N ALA A 44 6.52 -21.37 13.73
CA ALA A 44 7.94 -21.01 13.76
C ALA A 44 8.93 -22.20 13.81
N VAL A 45 9.34 -22.71 12.65
CA VAL A 45 10.57 -23.52 12.60
C VAL A 45 11.74 -22.54 12.43
N PRO A 46 12.59 -22.35 13.46
CA PRO A 46 13.87 -21.69 13.27
C PRO A 46 14.67 -22.54 12.29
N ILE A 47 15.34 -21.87 11.34
CA ILE A 47 16.30 -22.49 10.43
C ILE A 47 17.21 -23.40 11.27
N SER A 48 17.01 -24.71 11.08
CA SER A 48 17.76 -25.85 11.60
C SER A 48 17.97 -26.00 13.12
N VAL A 49 16.91 -26.10 13.93
CA VAL A 49 17.02 -26.71 15.29
C VAL A 49 16.74 -28.22 15.29
N GLY A 50 16.36 -28.82 14.16
CA GLY A 50 16.19 -30.27 14.11
C GLY A 50 16.13 -30.84 12.69
N GLY A 51 17.28 -31.06 12.06
CA GLY A 51 17.50 -32.04 10.97
C GLY A 51 16.63 -31.99 9.69
N GLY A 52 15.58 -31.19 9.61
CA GLY A 52 14.71 -31.04 8.44
C GLY A 52 15.27 -29.97 7.51
N GLY A 53 15.30 -30.26 6.20
CA GLY A 53 15.69 -29.30 5.18
C GLY A 53 14.77 -28.07 5.14
N LEU A 54 15.27 -26.96 4.58
CA LEU A 54 14.54 -25.69 4.41
C LEU A 54 13.24 -25.86 3.60
N PHE A 55 13.14 -26.92 2.79
CA PHE A 55 12.03 -27.21 1.91
C PHE A 55 11.50 -28.63 2.17
N THR A 56 10.18 -28.81 2.03
CA THR A 56 9.57 -30.14 1.94
C THR A 56 10.04 -30.86 0.67
N LYS A 57 9.95 -32.19 0.64
CA LYS A 57 10.36 -32.97 -0.55
C LYS A 57 9.57 -32.56 -1.79
N GLU A 58 8.28 -32.28 -1.61
CA GLU A 58 7.35 -31.83 -2.65
C GLU A 58 7.77 -30.46 -3.18
N ALA A 59 8.07 -29.51 -2.28
CA ALA A 59 8.55 -28.18 -2.64
C ALA A 59 9.92 -28.23 -3.34
N SER A 60 10.84 -29.08 -2.88
CA SER A 60 12.11 -29.31 -3.56
C SER A 60 11.89 -29.84 -4.97
N LYS A 61 11.07 -30.89 -5.16
CA LYS A 61 10.79 -31.43 -6.48
C LYS A 61 10.18 -30.39 -7.42
N PHE A 62 9.25 -29.58 -6.90
CA PHE A 62 8.65 -28.47 -7.64
C PHE A 62 9.72 -27.46 -8.08
N LEU A 63 10.49 -26.91 -7.15
CA LEU A 63 11.54 -25.92 -7.43
C LEU A 63 12.56 -26.45 -8.45
N PHE A 64 13.02 -27.69 -8.28
CA PHE A 64 13.92 -28.34 -9.24
C PHE A 64 13.32 -28.43 -10.63
N SER A 65 12.07 -28.86 -10.75
CA SER A 65 11.40 -28.96 -12.04
C SER A 65 11.20 -27.60 -12.70
N THR A 66 10.77 -26.58 -11.95
CA THR A 66 10.46 -25.25 -12.48
C THR A 66 11.73 -24.50 -12.88
N ILE A 67 12.76 -24.51 -12.04
CA ILE A 67 14.03 -23.84 -12.34
C ILE A 67 14.72 -24.54 -13.51
N GLY A 68 14.75 -25.88 -13.51
CA GLY A 68 15.28 -26.69 -14.61
C GLY A 68 14.59 -26.36 -15.94
N TYR A 69 13.25 -26.41 -15.96
CA TYR A 69 12.45 -26.02 -17.12
C TYR A 69 12.77 -24.59 -17.60
N THR A 70 12.83 -23.63 -16.70
CA THR A 70 13.10 -22.22 -17.05
C THR A 70 14.50 -22.05 -17.65
N MET A 71 15.49 -22.76 -17.12
CA MET A 71 16.86 -22.75 -17.65
C MET A 71 16.93 -23.39 -19.05
N ASP A 72 16.24 -24.51 -19.25
CA ASP A 72 16.21 -25.21 -20.54
C ASP A 72 15.46 -24.39 -21.60
N GLU A 73 14.32 -23.80 -21.25
CA GLU A 73 13.60 -22.85 -22.12
C GLU A 73 14.52 -21.71 -22.54
N ARG A 74 15.16 -21.05 -21.58
CA ARG A 74 16.09 -19.94 -21.86
C ARG A 74 17.25 -20.35 -22.76
N LYS A 75 17.77 -21.57 -22.59
CA LYS A 75 18.82 -22.13 -23.46
C LYS A 75 18.31 -22.39 -24.87
N THR A 76 17.07 -22.88 -25.03
CA THR A 76 16.47 -23.14 -26.34
C THR A 76 16.05 -21.88 -27.08
N SER A 77 15.50 -20.88 -26.38
CA SER A 77 15.04 -19.63 -27.00
C SER A 77 16.18 -18.66 -27.28
N GLY A 78 17.30 -18.76 -26.56
CA GLY A 78 18.43 -17.84 -26.71
C GLY A 78 18.15 -16.42 -26.20
N THR A 79 17.04 -16.23 -25.48
CA THR A 79 16.65 -14.93 -24.91
C THR A 79 17.67 -14.52 -23.84
N ILE A 80 17.97 -13.22 -23.73
CA ILE A 80 18.78 -12.66 -22.63
C ILE A 80 17.92 -11.62 -21.91
N ARG A 81 17.75 -11.76 -20.58
CA ARG A 81 16.95 -10.84 -19.75
C ARG A 81 17.76 -10.12 -18.67
N ASN A 82 19.02 -10.52 -18.46
CA ASN A 82 19.90 -10.07 -17.38
C ASN A 82 19.30 -10.34 -15.99
N ASP A 83 18.65 -11.50 -15.84
CA ASP A 83 18.05 -11.96 -14.58
C ASP A 83 18.91 -13.05 -13.90
N LEU A 84 18.45 -13.54 -12.75
CA LEU A 84 19.14 -14.61 -12.02
C LEU A 84 19.33 -15.86 -12.90
N ILE A 85 18.38 -16.19 -13.78
CA ILE A 85 18.49 -17.38 -14.64
C ILE A 85 19.68 -17.27 -15.59
N ASP A 86 19.94 -16.08 -16.15
CA ASP A 86 21.10 -15.86 -17.02
C ASP A 86 22.43 -16.02 -16.26
N VAL A 87 22.47 -15.58 -14.99
CA VAL A 87 23.62 -15.81 -14.10
C VAL A 87 23.81 -17.30 -13.83
N LEU A 88 22.74 -18.03 -13.51
CA LEU A 88 22.77 -19.47 -13.26
C LEU A 88 23.20 -20.28 -14.49
N LEU A 89 22.80 -19.85 -15.69
CA LEU A 89 23.27 -20.45 -16.95
C LEU A 89 24.77 -20.22 -17.16
N THR A 90 25.30 -19.07 -16.73
CA THR A 90 26.73 -18.79 -16.76
C THR A 90 27.48 -19.71 -15.80
N LEU A 91 26.99 -19.88 -14.57
CA LEU A 91 27.55 -20.86 -13.62
C LEU A 91 27.48 -22.30 -14.14
N LYS A 92 26.41 -22.67 -14.86
CA LYS A 92 26.32 -23.99 -15.51
C LYS A 92 27.44 -24.20 -16.54
N LYS A 93 27.90 -23.15 -17.23
CA LYS A 93 29.04 -23.21 -18.17
C LYS A 93 30.37 -23.39 -17.45
N GLU A 94 30.48 -22.89 -16.21
CA GLU A 94 31.64 -23.09 -15.33
C GLU A 94 31.65 -24.48 -14.65
N ASN A 95 30.76 -25.38 -15.08
CA ASN A 95 30.70 -26.78 -14.65
C ASN A 95 30.33 -27.00 -13.17
N TYR A 96 29.59 -26.06 -12.57
CA TYR A 96 28.99 -26.27 -11.25
C TYR A 96 27.89 -27.35 -11.30
N PRO A 97 27.72 -28.15 -10.23
CA PRO A 97 26.67 -29.17 -10.17
C PRO A 97 25.27 -28.58 -10.37
N HIS A 98 24.44 -29.25 -11.17
CA HIS A 98 23.08 -28.78 -11.46
C HIS A 98 22.26 -28.58 -10.18
N ASP A 99 22.35 -29.53 -9.25
CA ASP A 99 21.61 -29.48 -7.99
C ASP A 99 22.01 -28.26 -7.14
N LEU A 100 23.29 -27.88 -7.17
CA LEU A 100 23.77 -26.69 -6.48
C LEU A 100 23.20 -25.41 -7.12
N ILE A 101 23.18 -25.35 -8.46
CA ILE A 101 22.64 -24.19 -9.20
C ILE A 101 21.16 -23.98 -8.87
N VAL A 102 20.37 -25.05 -8.90
CA VAL A 102 18.95 -25.01 -8.55
C VAL A 102 18.74 -24.64 -7.08
N ALA A 103 19.52 -25.23 -6.17
CA ALA A 103 19.45 -24.91 -4.75
C ALA A 103 19.76 -23.43 -4.48
N GLN A 104 20.75 -22.85 -5.16
CA GLN A 104 21.05 -21.41 -5.05
C GLN A 104 19.86 -20.57 -5.53
N ALA A 105 19.23 -20.91 -6.64
CA ALA A 105 18.05 -20.21 -7.13
C ALA A 105 16.90 -20.23 -6.12
N ALA A 106 16.66 -21.37 -5.46
CA ALA A 106 15.66 -21.52 -4.42
C ALA A 106 15.96 -20.65 -3.19
N VAL A 107 17.23 -20.56 -2.78
CA VAL A 107 17.67 -19.69 -1.67
C VAL A 107 17.47 -18.21 -2.04
N PHE A 108 17.86 -17.78 -3.23
CA PHE A 108 17.65 -16.40 -3.67
C PHE A 108 16.16 -16.03 -3.73
N PHE A 109 15.31 -16.95 -4.21
CA PHE A 109 13.87 -16.74 -4.26
C PHE A 109 13.27 -16.56 -2.86
N THR A 110 13.55 -17.48 -1.94
CA THR A 110 12.99 -17.45 -0.58
C THR A 110 13.52 -16.27 0.23
N ALA A 111 14.84 -16.11 0.30
CA ALA A 111 15.47 -15.03 1.05
C ALA A 111 15.16 -13.64 0.46
N GLY A 112 15.03 -13.55 -0.87
CA GLY A 112 14.73 -12.31 -1.60
C GLY A 112 13.25 -11.92 -1.58
N TYR A 113 12.34 -12.83 -1.22
CA TYR A 113 10.91 -12.55 -1.16
C TYR A 113 10.43 -12.21 0.25
N GLU A 114 10.69 -13.09 1.22
CA GLU A 114 10.08 -13.01 2.54
C GLU A 114 10.60 -11.81 3.35
N GLY A 115 11.91 -11.52 3.24
CA GLY A 115 12.54 -10.38 3.90
C GLY A 115 11.96 -9.04 3.45
N PRO A 116 12.11 -8.66 2.17
CA PRO A 116 11.63 -7.39 1.66
C PRO A 116 10.11 -7.19 1.79
N SER A 117 9.29 -8.25 1.60
CA SER A 117 7.83 -8.15 1.75
C SER A 117 7.39 -7.83 3.17
N SER A 118 8.05 -8.42 4.18
CA SER A 118 7.78 -8.13 5.59
C SER A 118 8.16 -6.69 5.93
N ILE A 119 9.36 -6.24 5.52
CA ILE A 119 9.82 -4.87 5.76
C ILE A 119 8.94 -3.85 5.02
N MET A 120 8.50 -4.13 3.80
CA MET A 120 7.52 -3.29 3.09
C MET A 120 6.25 -3.12 3.92
N SER A 121 5.74 -4.21 4.48
CA SER A 121 4.50 -4.18 5.27
C SER A 121 4.67 -3.32 6.53
N PHE A 122 5.82 -3.41 7.22
CA PHE A 122 6.14 -2.52 8.34
C PHE A 122 6.33 -1.07 7.92
N ALA A 123 6.93 -0.81 6.76
CA ALA A 123 7.06 0.56 6.24
C ALA A 123 5.69 1.19 6.01
N LEU A 124 4.76 0.45 5.40
CA LEU A 124 3.39 0.92 5.18
C LEU A 124 2.66 1.15 6.51
N TYR A 125 2.87 0.29 7.51
CA TYR A 125 2.33 0.48 8.86
C TYR A 125 2.85 1.76 9.52
N GLU A 126 4.17 1.98 9.54
CA GLU A 126 4.76 3.17 10.15
C GLU A 126 4.32 4.45 9.45
N LEU A 127 4.25 4.44 8.11
CA LEU A 127 3.75 5.59 7.34
C LEU A 127 2.27 5.86 7.55
N CYS A 128 1.47 4.81 7.77
CA CYS A 128 0.06 4.90 8.10
C CYS A 128 -0.13 5.50 9.51
N GLN A 129 0.72 5.16 10.48
CA GLN A 129 0.66 5.76 11.82
C GLN A 129 1.23 7.20 11.84
N ASN A 130 2.23 7.49 11.01
CA ASN A 130 2.98 8.76 11.02
C ASN A 130 2.67 9.63 9.79
N GLN A 131 1.52 10.30 9.84
CA GLN A 131 0.96 11.07 8.73
C GLN A 131 1.89 12.19 8.22
N GLU A 132 2.57 12.92 9.11
CA GLU A 132 3.49 13.99 8.69
C GLU A 132 4.73 13.46 7.97
N ILE A 133 5.26 12.32 8.41
CA ILE A 133 6.37 11.62 7.73
C ILE A 133 5.90 11.15 6.35
N GLN A 134 4.68 10.60 6.27
CA GLN A 134 4.09 10.18 4.99
C GLN A 134 3.93 11.36 4.03
N LYS A 135 3.39 12.50 4.48
CA LYS A 135 3.26 13.72 3.66
C LYS A 135 4.61 14.20 3.13
N LYS A 136 5.62 14.26 4.00
CA LYS A 136 6.99 14.65 3.61
C LYS A 136 7.59 13.72 2.56
N LEU A 137 7.47 12.40 2.76
CA LEU A 137 7.95 11.41 1.80
C LEU A 137 7.21 11.49 0.47
N ARG A 138 5.89 11.60 0.50
CA ARG A 138 5.08 11.76 -0.72
C ARG A 138 5.45 13.00 -1.50
N LYS A 139 5.74 14.10 -0.82
CA LYS A 139 6.18 15.35 -1.46
C LYS A 139 7.48 15.12 -2.23
N GLU A 140 8.49 14.52 -1.60
CA GLU A 140 9.77 14.18 -2.27
C GLU A 140 9.53 13.29 -3.50
N ILE A 141 8.73 12.23 -3.36
CA ILE A 141 8.41 11.30 -4.45
C ILE A 141 7.74 12.06 -5.61
N LYS A 142 6.69 12.84 -5.34
CA LYS A 142 5.95 13.57 -6.37
C LYS A 142 6.82 14.60 -7.08
N GLU A 143 7.58 15.40 -6.33
CA GLU A 143 8.47 16.41 -6.92
C GLU A 143 9.55 15.77 -7.80
N THR A 144 10.12 14.66 -7.36
CA THR A 144 11.12 13.92 -8.12
C THR A 144 10.53 13.34 -9.41
N LEU A 145 9.33 12.76 -9.34
CA LEU A 145 8.64 12.20 -10.51
C LEU A 145 8.19 13.28 -11.51
N ILE A 146 7.80 14.47 -11.04
CA ILE A 146 7.46 15.61 -11.92
C ILE A 146 8.72 16.15 -12.62
N LYS A 147 9.86 16.21 -11.91
CA LYS A 147 11.13 16.65 -12.49
C LYS A 147 11.69 15.65 -13.49
N SER A 148 11.40 14.36 -13.32
CA SER A 148 11.80 13.33 -14.29
C SER A 148 10.78 13.26 -15.43
N ASP A 149 11.12 13.82 -16.58
CA ASP A 149 10.29 13.77 -17.80
C ASP A 149 10.32 12.37 -18.49
N GLY A 150 10.48 11.30 -17.71
CA GLY A 150 10.83 9.96 -18.20
C GLY A 150 10.57 8.82 -17.19
N PRO A 151 10.94 7.58 -17.55
CA PRO A 151 10.71 6.41 -16.70
C PRO A 151 11.51 6.47 -15.40
N LEU A 152 11.03 5.77 -14.37
CA LEU A 152 11.73 5.63 -13.11
C LEU A 152 13.07 4.88 -13.32
N THR A 153 14.19 5.61 -13.25
CA THR A 153 15.54 5.04 -13.38
C THR A 153 16.14 4.66 -12.03
N TYR A 154 17.18 3.81 -12.06
CA TYR A 154 17.90 3.44 -10.84
C TYR A 154 18.48 4.65 -10.11
N ASP A 155 19.13 5.57 -10.85
CA ASP A 155 19.76 6.77 -10.26
C ASP A 155 18.73 7.70 -9.62
N LEU A 156 17.55 7.85 -10.26
CA LEU A 156 16.45 8.65 -9.72
C LEU A 156 15.90 8.06 -8.42
N VAL A 157 15.81 6.73 -8.32
CA VAL A 157 15.40 6.06 -7.06
C VAL A 157 16.46 6.24 -5.98
N GLN A 158 17.75 6.28 -6.34
CA GLN A 158 18.81 6.50 -5.38
C GLN A 158 18.91 7.95 -4.92
N SER A 159 18.53 8.92 -5.75
CA SER A 159 18.58 10.35 -5.41
C SER A 159 17.52 10.80 -4.40
N MET A 160 16.50 9.98 -4.12
CA MET A 160 15.48 10.27 -3.10
C MET A 160 16.05 9.97 -1.70
N GLU A 161 16.61 11.00 -1.06
CA GLU A 161 17.31 10.89 0.22
C GLU A 161 16.35 10.55 1.36
N TYR A 162 15.22 11.24 1.46
CA TYR A 162 14.25 11.02 2.53
C TYR A 162 13.58 9.64 2.42
N LEU A 163 13.32 9.16 1.21
CA LEU A 163 12.96 7.76 0.97
C LEU A 163 14.02 6.79 1.50
N GLY A 164 15.30 7.08 1.27
CA GLY A 164 16.42 6.32 1.82
C GLY A 164 16.42 6.30 3.35
N MET A 165 16.16 7.44 3.99
CA MET A 165 16.08 7.59 5.44
C MET A 165 14.91 6.79 6.03
N VAL A 166 13.72 6.88 5.42
CA VAL A 166 12.53 6.11 5.82
C VAL A 166 12.81 4.61 5.74
N VAL A 167 13.39 4.13 4.63
CA VAL A 167 13.73 2.71 4.48
C VAL A 167 14.71 2.25 5.56
N GLN A 168 15.73 3.05 5.88
CA GLN A 168 16.69 2.72 6.94
C GLN A 168 16.04 2.66 8.33
N GLU A 169 15.15 3.61 8.65
CA GLU A 169 14.49 3.63 9.95
C GLU A 169 13.52 2.45 10.15
N VAL A 170 12.78 2.06 9.10
CA VAL A 170 11.91 0.87 9.17
C VAL A 170 12.77 -0.38 9.43
N ILE A 171 13.89 -0.52 8.72
CA ILE A 171 14.80 -1.64 8.90
C ILE A 171 15.45 -1.63 10.29
N ARG A 172 15.72 -0.44 10.86
CA ARG A 172 16.23 -0.30 12.24
C ARG A 172 15.20 -0.83 13.24
N MET A 173 13.94 -0.43 13.11
CA MET A 173 12.87 -0.83 14.03
C MET A 173 12.48 -2.30 13.90
N TYR A 174 12.57 -2.86 12.69
CA TYR A 174 12.16 -4.23 12.39
C TYR A 174 13.29 -5.10 11.81
N PRO A 175 14.44 -5.26 12.51
CA PRO A 175 15.58 -6.01 11.98
C PRO A 175 15.39 -7.51 12.13
N ARG A 176 15.87 -8.31 11.17
CA ARG A 176 15.88 -9.78 11.30
C ARG A 176 16.99 -10.24 12.24
N MET A 177 16.77 -11.39 12.89
CA MET A 177 17.74 -12.02 13.79
C MET A 177 18.87 -12.71 13.00
N PHE A 178 20.10 -12.64 13.50
CA PHE A 178 21.22 -13.47 13.02
C PHE A 178 21.67 -14.47 14.09
N LEU A 179 21.90 -15.71 13.65
CA LEU A 179 22.51 -16.78 14.41
C LEU A 179 23.90 -17.05 13.85
N LYS A 180 24.91 -17.14 14.71
CA LYS A 180 26.29 -17.46 14.33
C LYS A 180 26.79 -18.67 15.09
N ASN A 181 27.38 -19.62 14.38
CA ASN A 181 28.09 -20.76 14.96
C ASN A 181 29.57 -20.60 14.61
N PRO A 182 30.45 -20.37 15.60
CA PRO A 182 31.87 -20.20 15.33
C PRO A 182 32.49 -21.54 14.92
N LYS A 183 33.31 -21.49 13.86
CA LYS A 183 34.05 -22.65 13.32
C LYS A 183 35.19 -23.11 14.24
N ASP A 184 35.61 -22.27 15.17
CA ASP A 184 36.67 -22.55 16.12
C ASP A 184 36.31 -21.95 17.49
N THR A 185 36.96 -22.41 18.54
CA THR A 185 36.86 -21.78 19.86
C THR A 185 37.44 -20.37 19.78
N TYR A 186 36.63 -19.37 20.14
CA TYR A 186 36.97 -17.96 20.03
C TYR A 186 37.04 -17.31 21.41
N LYS A 187 38.17 -16.68 21.74
CA LYS A 187 38.29 -15.87 22.96
C LYS A 187 37.87 -14.43 22.62
N LEU A 188 36.74 -13.99 23.17
CA LEU A 188 36.28 -12.61 22.96
C LEU A 188 37.09 -11.66 23.85
N ASP A 189 37.37 -12.06 25.09
CA ASP A 189 38.26 -11.38 26.02
C ASP A 189 38.91 -12.40 27.00
N ASN A 190 39.54 -11.91 28.07
CA ASN A 190 40.20 -12.76 29.07
C ASN A 190 39.22 -13.61 29.91
N LYS A 191 37.92 -13.33 29.88
CA LYS A 191 36.89 -13.97 30.72
C LYS A 191 35.85 -14.75 29.92
N LEU A 192 35.65 -14.44 28.64
CA LEU A 192 34.64 -15.05 27.79
C LEU A 192 35.27 -15.82 26.63
N ILE A 193 35.16 -17.13 26.73
CA ILE A 193 35.55 -18.09 25.69
C ILE A 193 34.28 -18.68 25.09
N ILE A 194 34.09 -18.49 23.79
CA ILE A 194 33.00 -19.08 23.03
C ILE A 194 33.54 -20.37 22.42
N SER A 195 33.10 -21.52 22.94
CA SER A 195 33.55 -22.82 22.43
C SER A 195 33.08 -23.06 21.00
N HIS A 196 33.84 -23.87 20.27
CA HIS A 196 33.47 -24.40 18.96
C HIS A 196 31.99 -24.86 18.91
N LEU A 197 31.28 -24.50 17.83
CA LEU A 197 29.86 -24.79 17.59
C LEU A 197 28.86 -24.25 18.63
N THR A 198 29.29 -23.41 19.56
CA THR A 198 28.34 -22.73 20.47
C THR A 198 27.46 -21.79 19.66
N HIS A 199 26.15 -21.95 19.77
CA HIS A 199 25.18 -21.03 19.15
C HIS A 199 25.29 -19.64 19.78
N VAL A 200 25.65 -18.64 18.98
CA VAL A 200 25.71 -17.24 19.39
C VAL A 200 24.59 -16.47 18.72
N TYR A 201 23.65 -15.98 19.53
CA TYR A 201 22.57 -15.11 19.09
C TYR A 201 23.02 -13.66 19.21
N ILE A 202 22.94 -12.91 18.12
CA ILE A 202 23.20 -11.47 18.13
C ILE A 202 21.85 -10.75 18.26
N PRO A 203 21.55 -10.09 19.39
CA PRO A 203 20.24 -9.52 19.65
C PRO A 203 20.08 -8.16 18.95
N ILE A 204 20.09 -8.14 17.61
CA ILE A 204 20.04 -6.89 16.82
C ILE A 204 18.82 -6.04 17.18
N TYR A 205 17.66 -6.68 17.38
CA TYR A 205 16.43 -6.00 17.81
C TYR A 205 16.64 -5.17 19.08
N ALA A 206 17.40 -5.70 20.05
CA ALA A 206 17.74 -5.01 21.29
C ALA A 206 18.82 -3.95 21.08
N ILE A 207 19.88 -4.26 20.32
CA ILE A 207 20.97 -3.31 20.00
C ILE A 207 20.41 -2.07 19.26
N HIS A 208 19.52 -2.28 18.29
CA HIS A 208 18.83 -1.21 17.57
C HIS A 208 17.86 -0.40 18.42
N ARG A 209 17.53 -0.89 19.63
CA ARG A 209 16.68 -0.22 20.62
C ARG A 209 17.44 0.26 21.85
N ASP A 210 18.76 0.18 21.82
CA ASP A 210 19.59 0.69 22.90
C ASP A 210 19.68 2.22 22.81
N PRO A 211 19.21 2.97 23.84
CA PRO A 211 19.29 4.42 23.88
C PRO A 211 20.72 4.97 23.78
N GLN A 212 21.74 4.17 24.12
CA GLN A 212 23.14 4.54 23.98
C GLN A 212 23.52 4.81 22.52
N TYR A 213 22.92 4.06 21.58
CA TYR A 213 23.20 4.19 20.16
C TYR A 213 22.07 4.89 19.39
N PHE A 214 20.83 4.76 19.86
CA PHE A 214 19.64 5.31 19.22
C PHE A 214 18.76 6.04 20.25
N PRO A 215 18.92 7.36 20.43
CA PRO A 215 18.11 8.15 21.36
C PRO A 215 16.61 8.01 21.05
N GLU A 216 15.73 7.92 22.04
CA GLU A 216 14.28 7.66 21.81
C GLU A 216 14.03 6.46 20.86
N PRO A 217 14.56 5.27 21.18
CA PRO A 217 14.70 4.17 20.22
C PRO A 217 13.38 3.61 19.68
N ASN A 218 12.27 3.85 20.38
CA ASN A 218 10.93 3.37 20.00
C ASN A 218 10.19 4.36 19.08
N THR A 219 10.70 5.58 18.91
CA THR A 219 10.11 6.59 18.03
C THR A 219 10.58 6.38 16.61
N PHE A 220 9.63 6.24 15.67
CA PHE A 220 9.89 6.18 14.23
C PHE A 220 10.36 7.56 13.74
N ASN A 221 11.67 7.71 13.55
CA ASN A 221 12.28 8.98 13.15
C ASN A 221 13.29 8.78 12.01
N PRO A 222 12.89 9.02 10.74
CA PRO A 222 13.78 8.96 9.60
C PRO A 222 15.00 9.90 9.69
N GLU A 223 14.88 11.05 10.35
CA GLU A 223 15.95 12.05 10.49
C GLU A 223 17.18 11.53 11.25
N ARG A 224 17.10 10.35 11.87
CA ARG A 224 18.29 9.66 12.41
C ARG A 224 19.33 9.36 11.35
N PHE A 225 18.89 9.10 10.13
CA PHE A 225 19.70 8.64 9.00
C PHE A 225 20.02 9.75 7.99
N ILE A 226 20.01 11.02 8.43
CA ILE A 226 20.54 12.12 7.61
C ILE A 226 21.97 11.83 7.15
N PRO A 227 22.39 12.29 5.97
CA PRO A 227 23.73 12.02 5.43
C PRO A 227 24.89 12.42 6.35
N GLU A 228 24.71 13.45 7.16
CA GLU A 228 25.71 13.97 8.10
C GLU A 228 25.92 13.03 9.31
N ASN A 229 24.93 12.20 9.62
CA ASN A 229 25.02 11.23 10.70
C ASN A 229 25.58 9.91 10.16
N ASN A 230 26.82 9.59 10.54
CA ASN A 230 27.36 8.26 10.32
C ASN A 230 26.58 7.24 11.19
N PRO A 231 25.97 6.21 10.60
CA PRO A 231 25.30 5.19 11.38
C PRO A 231 26.29 4.53 12.34
N SER A 232 25.92 4.44 13.62
CA SER A 232 26.69 3.69 14.61
C SER A 232 26.99 2.29 14.08
N MET A 233 28.13 1.69 14.46
CA MET A 233 28.40 0.27 14.22
C MET A 233 27.29 -0.65 14.75
N ALA A 234 26.48 -0.15 15.69
CA ALA A 234 25.27 -0.79 16.19
C ALA A 234 24.21 -1.02 15.10
N TYR A 235 24.20 -0.23 14.01
CA TYR A 235 23.27 -0.39 12.89
C TYR A 235 23.76 -1.50 11.94
N MET A 236 23.26 -2.73 12.15
CA MET A 236 23.71 -3.93 11.44
C MET A 236 22.57 -4.81 10.88
N PRO A 237 21.53 -4.23 10.25
CA PRO A 237 20.35 -5.02 9.84
C PRO A 237 20.61 -6.05 8.74
N PHE A 238 21.70 -5.89 7.99
CA PHE A 238 22.12 -6.82 6.94
C PHE A 238 23.33 -7.67 7.36
N GLY A 239 23.67 -7.66 8.65
CA GLY A 239 24.87 -8.30 9.17
C GLY A 239 26.15 -7.54 8.82
N LEU A 240 27.28 -8.06 9.28
CA LEU A 240 28.62 -7.48 9.10
C LEU A 240 29.58 -8.55 8.57
N GLY A 241 30.64 -8.09 7.89
CA GLY A 241 31.72 -8.95 7.39
C GLY A 241 31.38 -9.76 6.14
N SER A 242 32.13 -10.84 5.91
CA SER A 242 32.07 -11.68 4.70
C SER A 242 30.76 -12.46 4.52
N HIS A 243 29.93 -12.52 5.57
CA HIS A 243 28.62 -13.18 5.56
C HIS A 243 27.47 -12.18 5.70
N ASN A 244 27.71 -10.91 5.33
CA ASN A 244 26.62 -9.95 5.22
C ASN A 244 25.64 -10.33 4.10
N CYS A 245 24.45 -9.74 4.12
CA CYS A 245 23.41 -10.07 3.17
C CYS A 245 23.83 -9.68 1.74
N ILE A 246 24.06 -10.70 0.90
CA ILE A 246 24.33 -10.53 -0.53
C ILE A 246 23.18 -9.81 -1.27
N GLY A 247 21.95 -9.97 -0.78
CA GLY A 247 20.74 -9.34 -1.31
C GLY A 247 20.51 -7.90 -0.90
N LYS A 248 21.39 -7.27 -0.08
CA LYS A 248 21.19 -5.93 0.47
C LYS A 248 20.79 -4.90 -0.59
N ARG A 249 21.52 -4.83 -1.71
CA ARG A 249 21.26 -3.84 -2.78
C ARG A 249 19.91 -4.05 -3.44
N LEU A 250 19.57 -5.31 -3.75
CA LEU A 250 18.30 -5.66 -4.38
C LEU A 250 17.12 -5.39 -3.43
N GLY A 251 17.24 -5.79 -2.15
CA GLY A 251 16.18 -5.58 -1.16
C GLY A 251 15.90 -4.10 -0.91
N LEU A 252 16.94 -3.28 -0.77
CA LEU A 252 16.76 -1.83 -0.64
C LEU A 252 16.09 -1.22 -1.88
N LEU A 253 16.46 -1.67 -3.08
CA LEU A 253 15.84 -1.20 -4.32
C LEU A 253 14.35 -1.61 -4.40
N GLN A 254 14.02 -2.86 -4.07
CA GLN A 254 12.64 -3.35 -4.02
C GLN A 254 11.78 -2.54 -3.04
N LEU A 255 12.32 -2.24 -1.85
CA LEU A 255 11.64 -1.41 -0.85
C LEU A 255 11.37 0.00 -1.36
N LYS A 256 12.38 0.65 -1.93
CA LYS A 256 12.24 2.01 -2.48
C LYS A 256 11.21 2.05 -3.61
N ILE A 257 11.32 1.17 -4.60
CA ILE A 257 10.39 1.12 -5.75
C ILE A 257 8.96 0.83 -5.30
N GLY A 258 8.76 -0.13 -4.38
CA GLY A 258 7.42 -0.46 -3.91
C GLY A 258 6.78 0.70 -3.12
N LEU A 259 7.54 1.39 -2.28
CA LEU A 259 7.06 2.59 -1.59
C LEU A 259 6.72 3.71 -2.57
N ILE A 260 7.57 3.97 -3.56
CA ILE A 260 7.28 4.93 -4.64
C ILE A 260 5.97 4.57 -5.32
N HIS A 261 5.77 3.31 -5.71
CA HIS A 261 4.58 2.88 -6.42
C HIS A 261 3.30 3.08 -5.61
N VAL A 262 3.30 2.70 -4.33
CA VAL A 262 2.14 2.88 -3.44
C VAL A 262 1.89 4.38 -3.21
N LEU A 263 2.91 5.12 -2.77
CA LEU A 263 2.78 6.51 -2.33
C LEU A 263 2.65 7.52 -3.47
N SER A 264 2.94 7.14 -4.72
CA SER A 264 2.65 8.03 -5.86
C SER A 264 1.15 8.30 -5.98
N ASN A 265 0.33 7.25 -5.77
CA ASN A 265 -1.09 7.27 -6.09
C ASN A 265 -2.01 7.06 -4.88
N HIS A 266 -1.49 6.55 -3.75
CA HIS A 266 -2.31 6.15 -2.61
C HIS A 266 -1.82 6.72 -1.30
N TYR A 267 -2.75 7.23 -0.50
CA TYR A 267 -2.52 7.77 0.83
C TYR A 267 -3.03 6.77 1.88
N LEU A 268 -2.25 6.54 2.94
CA LEU A 268 -2.56 5.55 3.97
C LEU A 268 -3.06 6.23 5.24
N ILE A 269 -4.18 5.77 5.81
CA ILE A 269 -4.79 6.34 7.02
C ILE A 269 -5.08 5.22 8.02
N PRO A 270 -4.82 5.42 9.33
CA PRO A 270 -5.16 4.42 10.32
C PRO A 270 -6.68 4.33 10.51
N ASN A 271 -7.18 3.13 10.79
CA ASN A 271 -8.58 2.86 11.09
C ASN A 271 -8.72 2.15 12.44
N GLU A 272 -9.94 1.80 12.83
CA GLU A 272 -10.23 1.14 14.12
C GLU A 272 -9.53 -0.22 14.29
N LYS A 273 -9.12 -0.86 13.19
CA LYS A 273 -8.40 -2.14 13.20
C LYS A 273 -6.88 -1.96 13.15
N THR A 274 -6.38 -0.75 12.91
CA THR A 274 -4.95 -0.47 12.91
C THR A 274 -4.40 -0.66 14.32
N GLN A 275 -3.39 -1.51 14.45
CA GLN A 275 -2.74 -1.77 15.73
C GLN A 275 -2.00 -0.52 16.20
N LYS A 276 -2.24 -0.09 17.45
CA LYS A 276 -1.53 1.08 18.02
C LYS A 276 -0.03 0.82 18.17
N GLU A 277 0.31 -0.40 18.57
CA GLU A 277 1.69 -0.88 18.69
C GLU A 277 1.84 -2.18 17.91
N MET A 278 2.91 -2.28 17.12
CA MET A 278 3.20 -3.47 16.33
C MET A 278 3.71 -4.59 17.23
N VAL A 279 3.00 -5.72 17.23
CA VAL A 279 3.46 -6.95 17.88
C VAL A 279 4.04 -7.87 16.82
N VAL A 280 5.33 -8.20 16.94
CA VAL A 280 6.02 -9.10 16.02
C VAL A 280 6.31 -10.45 16.68
N ASP A 281 6.39 -11.50 15.88
CA ASP A 281 6.92 -12.80 16.32
C ASP A 281 8.45 -12.87 16.20
N VAL A 282 9.04 -14.03 16.55
CA VAL A 282 10.49 -14.26 16.52
C VAL A 282 11.09 -14.13 15.11
N VAL A 283 10.26 -14.30 14.07
CA VAL A 283 10.68 -14.23 12.65
C VAL A 283 10.42 -12.84 12.07
N MET A 284 9.99 -11.88 12.89
CA MET A 284 9.62 -10.52 12.51
C MET A 284 8.43 -10.48 11.55
N VAL A 285 7.38 -11.25 11.85
CA VAL A 285 6.08 -11.20 11.19
C VAL A 285 5.06 -10.50 12.10
N ALA A 286 4.22 -9.63 11.52
CA ALA A 286 3.17 -8.91 12.24
C ALA A 286 2.10 -9.87 12.78
N LYS A 287 1.96 -9.94 14.11
CA LYS A 287 0.96 -10.76 14.78
C LYS A 287 -0.41 -10.09 14.66
N GLY A 288 -1.35 -10.77 14.00
CA GLY A 288 -2.70 -10.25 13.76
C GLY A 288 -2.85 -9.46 12.46
N GLY A 289 -1.79 -9.33 11.67
CA GLY A 289 -1.81 -8.62 10.39
C GLY A 289 -1.76 -7.10 10.52
N ILE A 290 -1.70 -6.42 9.37
CA ILE A 290 -1.59 -4.97 9.27
C ILE A 290 -2.82 -4.44 8.55
N TYR A 291 -3.48 -3.45 9.16
CA TYR A 291 -4.70 -2.83 8.64
C TYR A 291 -4.51 -1.33 8.53
N CYS A 292 -4.77 -0.79 7.34
CA CYS A 292 -4.79 0.64 7.05
C CYS A 292 -5.81 0.90 5.93
N ASP A 293 -6.48 2.04 5.99
CA ASP A 293 -7.31 2.51 4.88
C ASP A 293 -6.42 3.11 3.80
N VAL A 294 -6.73 2.81 2.54
CA VAL A 294 -5.95 3.24 1.38
C VAL A 294 -6.82 4.12 0.50
N TYR A 295 -6.49 5.40 0.43
CA TYR A 295 -7.19 6.38 -0.39
C TYR A 295 -6.42 6.63 -1.68
N SER A 296 -7.05 6.41 -2.82
CA SER A 296 -6.45 6.79 -4.10
C SER A 296 -6.60 8.29 -4.34
N HIS A 297 -5.59 8.90 -4.96
CA HIS A 297 -5.68 10.26 -5.50
C HIS A 297 -6.74 10.41 -6.60
N LEU A 298 -7.23 9.28 -7.14
CA LEU A 298 -8.31 9.23 -8.13
C LEU A 298 -9.69 9.03 -7.50
N THR A 299 -9.83 9.13 -6.16
CA THR A 299 -11.14 9.00 -5.51
C THR A 299 -12.08 10.08 -6.06
N PRO A 300 -13.15 9.73 -6.79
CA PRO A 300 -14.11 10.71 -7.26
C PRO A 300 -14.80 11.35 -6.05
N VAL A 301 -14.60 12.65 -5.87
CA VAL A 301 -15.32 13.42 -4.86
C VAL A 301 -16.72 13.69 -5.41
N TYR A 302 -17.70 12.95 -4.91
CA TYR A 302 -19.10 13.20 -5.20
C TYR A 302 -19.62 14.30 -4.26
N ILE A 303 -19.95 15.46 -4.82
CA ILE A 303 -20.62 16.52 -4.08
C ILE A 303 -22.13 16.19 -4.08
N PRO A 304 -22.75 15.94 -2.92
CA PRO A 304 -24.15 15.55 -2.83
C PRO A 304 -25.06 16.79 -2.98
N ILE A 305 -25.15 17.35 -4.19
CA ILE A 305 -25.89 18.61 -4.47
C ILE A 305 -27.32 18.54 -3.93
N TYR A 306 -27.99 17.40 -4.10
CA TYR A 306 -29.36 17.18 -3.59
C TYR A 306 -29.48 17.36 -2.07
N ALA A 307 -28.51 16.82 -1.30
CA ALA A 307 -28.51 16.91 0.16
C ALA A 307 -28.14 18.32 0.61
N ILE A 308 -27.14 18.93 -0.02
CA ILE A 308 -26.72 20.32 0.24
C ILE A 308 -27.87 21.31 0.00
N HIS A 309 -28.63 21.12 -1.09
CA HIS A 309 -29.80 21.95 -1.41
C HIS A 309 -30.98 21.73 -0.46
N ARG A 310 -30.94 20.67 0.36
CA ARG A 310 -31.94 20.36 1.38
C ARG A 310 -31.49 20.58 2.81
N ASP A 311 -30.30 21.12 3.01
CA ASP A 311 -29.81 21.45 4.32
C ASP A 311 -30.46 22.76 4.81
N PRO A 312 -31.21 22.73 5.93
CA PRO A 312 -31.81 23.94 6.51
C PRO A 312 -30.79 25.03 6.86
N GLN A 313 -29.52 24.68 7.07
CA GLN A 313 -28.43 25.64 7.31
C GLN A 313 -28.25 26.61 6.13
N TYR A 314 -28.38 26.13 4.90
CA TYR A 314 -28.18 26.94 3.69
C TYR A 314 -29.50 27.34 3.02
N PHE A 315 -30.55 26.54 3.19
CA PHE A 315 -31.85 26.74 2.56
C PHE A 315 -32.96 26.61 3.63
N PRO A 316 -33.38 27.71 4.28
CA PRO A 316 -34.51 27.70 5.22
C PRO A 316 -35.77 27.12 4.58
N GLU A 317 -36.50 26.21 5.22
CA GLU A 317 -37.64 25.49 4.60
C GLU A 317 -37.27 24.79 3.27
N PRO A 318 -36.29 23.87 3.26
CA PRO A 318 -35.69 23.34 2.04
C PRO A 318 -36.64 22.48 1.18
N ASN A 319 -37.68 21.91 1.80
CA ASN A 319 -38.65 21.05 1.12
C ASN A 319 -39.80 21.84 0.49
N THR A 320 -39.90 23.14 0.76
CA THR A 320 -40.94 24.01 0.22
C THR A 320 -40.51 24.59 -1.13
N PHE A 321 -41.36 24.45 -2.15
CA PHE A 321 -41.13 25.13 -3.42
C PHE A 321 -41.34 26.64 -3.26
N ASN A 322 -40.24 27.37 -3.06
CA ASN A 322 -40.22 28.82 -2.87
C ASN A 322 -39.34 29.50 -3.94
N PRO A 323 -39.93 30.04 -5.02
CA PRO A 323 -39.21 30.79 -6.05
C PRO A 323 -38.61 32.11 -5.56
N GLU A 324 -39.18 32.73 -4.53
CA GLU A 324 -38.77 34.06 -4.04
C GLU A 324 -37.34 34.06 -3.48
N ARG A 325 -36.82 32.88 -3.14
CA ARG A 325 -35.44 32.66 -2.70
C ARG A 325 -34.39 33.15 -3.72
N PHE A 326 -34.77 33.30 -4.99
CA PHE A 326 -33.87 33.71 -6.07
C PHE A 326 -34.22 35.09 -6.65
N LEU A 327 -35.04 35.89 -5.96
CA LEU A 327 -35.33 37.27 -6.36
C LEU A 327 -34.08 38.16 -6.26
N PRO A 328 -33.99 39.24 -7.08
CA PRO A 328 -32.92 40.21 -6.97
C PRO A 328 -32.81 40.77 -5.54
N GLY A 329 -31.60 40.76 -4.95
CA GLY A 329 -31.35 41.16 -3.56
C GLY A 329 -31.25 39.99 -2.58
N ASN A 330 -31.85 38.85 -2.90
CA ASN A 330 -31.64 37.60 -2.19
C ASN A 330 -30.45 36.87 -2.83
N ASN A 331 -29.26 37.03 -2.26
CA ASN A 331 -28.08 36.32 -2.73
C ASN A 331 -28.24 34.82 -2.40
N PRO A 332 -28.33 33.93 -3.39
CA PRO A 332 -28.38 32.51 -3.11
C PRO A 332 -27.09 32.08 -2.40
N SER A 333 -27.21 31.20 -1.40
CA SER A 333 -26.07 30.64 -0.69
C SER A 333 -25.02 30.11 -1.67
N MET A 334 -23.73 30.19 -1.32
CA MET A 334 -22.66 29.55 -2.12
C MET A 334 -22.87 28.03 -2.27
N ALA A 335 -23.74 27.45 -1.45
CA ALA A 335 -24.23 26.08 -1.56
C ALA A 335 -25.13 25.82 -2.79
N TYR A 336 -25.59 26.86 -3.49
CA TYR A 336 -26.42 26.74 -4.69
C TYR A 336 -25.60 26.39 -5.93
N LEU A 337 -25.35 25.08 -6.09
CA LEU A 337 -24.50 24.48 -7.11
C LEU A 337 -25.23 23.66 -8.19
N PRO A 338 -26.39 24.07 -8.74
CA PRO A 338 -27.17 23.23 -9.67
C PRO A 338 -26.45 22.91 -10.99
N PHE A 339 -25.40 23.66 -11.32
CA PHE A 339 -24.63 23.54 -12.55
C PHE A 339 -23.11 23.59 -12.28
N GLY A 340 -22.69 23.23 -11.06
CA GLY A 340 -21.30 23.38 -10.62
C GLY A 340 -20.90 24.82 -10.27
N MET A 341 -19.64 25.01 -9.87
CA MET A 341 -19.04 26.30 -9.48
C MET A 341 -17.55 26.35 -9.89
N GLY A 342 -17.00 27.55 -10.00
CA GLY A 342 -15.59 27.76 -10.36
C GLY A 342 -15.27 27.43 -11.83
N SER A 343 -14.07 26.88 -12.06
CA SER A 343 -13.57 26.44 -13.38
C SER A 343 -14.35 25.26 -13.97
N HIS A 344 -15.10 24.53 -13.14
CA HIS A 344 -15.91 23.37 -13.51
C HIS A 344 -17.41 23.68 -13.49
N ASN A 345 -17.80 24.81 -14.07
CA ASN A 345 -19.20 25.12 -14.30
C ASN A 345 -19.70 24.45 -15.60
N CYS A 346 -20.99 24.11 -15.63
CA CYS A 346 -21.59 23.55 -16.83
C CYS A 346 -21.67 24.63 -17.91
N ILE A 347 -20.94 24.42 -19.02
CA ILE A 347 -20.97 25.31 -20.20
C ILE A 347 -22.39 25.45 -20.77
N GLY A 348 -23.21 24.39 -20.64
CA GLY A 348 -24.61 24.36 -21.07
C GLY A 348 -25.59 25.10 -20.15
N LYS A 349 -25.16 25.65 -19.00
CA LYS A 349 -26.04 26.30 -18.01
C LYS A 349 -26.97 27.34 -18.63
N ARG A 350 -26.43 28.23 -19.46
CA ARG A 350 -27.21 29.32 -20.07
C ARG A 350 -28.28 28.79 -21.01
N PHE A 351 -27.92 27.81 -21.83
CA PHE A 351 -28.82 27.18 -22.78
C PHE A 351 -29.92 26.39 -22.07
N GLY A 352 -29.57 25.56 -21.07
CA GLY A 352 -30.54 24.79 -20.29
C GLY A 352 -31.53 25.69 -19.54
N LEU A 353 -31.06 26.77 -18.92
CA LEU A 353 -31.95 27.74 -18.26
C LEU A 353 -32.86 28.47 -19.26
N LEU A 354 -32.37 28.79 -20.46
CA LEU A 354 -33.18 29.42 -21.50
C LEU A 354 -34.28 28.47 -22.00
N GLN A 355 -33.93 27.22 -22.31
CA GLN A 355 -34.90 26.20 -22.71
C GLN A 355 -35.98 26.00 -21.64
N LEU A 356 -35.59 25.93 -20.36
CA LEU A 356 -36.52 25.75 -19.26
C LEU A 356 -37.47 26.95 -19.12
N LYS A 357 -36.95 28.18 -19.24
CA LYS A 357 -37.76 29.40 -19.23
C LYS A 357 -38.75 29.45 -20.39
N ILE A 358 -38.29 29.21 -21.62
CA ILE A 358 -39.15 29.20 -22.81
C ILE A 358 -40.22 28.11 -22.69
N GLY A 359 -39.85 26.92 -22.23
CA GLY A 359 -40.77 25.82 -22.00
C GLY A 359 -41.85 26.15 -20.99
N ILE A 360 -41.48 26.70 -19.83
CA ILE A 360 -42.43 27.14 -18.80
C ILE A 360 -43.36 28.23 -19.34
N ILE A 361 -42.82 29.25 -20.00
CA ILE A 361 -43.62 30.34 -20.58
C ILE A 361 -44.61 29.79 -21.61
N HIS A 362 -44.13 29.00 -22.56
CA HIS A 362 -44.98 28.44 -23.61
C HIS A 362 -46.08 27.55 -23.03
N PHE A 363 -45.74 26.73 -22.03
CA PHE A 363 -46.69 25.82 -21.41
C PHE A 363 -47.76 26.59 -20.62
N LEU A 364 -47.35 27.50 -19.72
CA LEU A 364 -48.26 28.23 -18.84
C LEU A 364 -49.09 29.30 -19.56
N SER A 365 -48.62 29.83 -20.69
CA SER A 365 -49.41 30.75 -21.52
C SER A 365 -50.61 30.06 -22.21
N ASN A 366 -50.56 28.73 -22.35
CA ASN A 366 -51.58 27.96 -23.08
C ASN A 366 -52.34 26.96 -22.18
N HIS A 367 -51.83 26.64 -20.99
CA HIS A 367 -52.35 25.57 -20.14
C HIS A 367 -52.31 25.95 -18.67
N TYR A 368 -53.28 25.43 -17.91
CA TYR A 368 -53.29 25.49 -16.45
C TYR A 368 -52.97 24.12 -15.86
N LEU A 369 -52.15 24.09 -14.80
CA LEU A 369 -51.84 22.88 -14.05
C LEU A 369 -52.77 22.79 -12.84
N ILE A 370 -53.61 21.76 -12.82
CA ILE A 370 -54.52 21.46 -11.70
C ILE A 370 -54.12 20.10 -11.11
N PRO A 371 -53.74 20.02 -9.83
CA PRO A 371 -53.42 18.75 -9.19
C PRO A 371 -54.66 17.87 -9.11
N ASN A 372 -54.47 16.57 -9.30
CA ASN A 372 -55.50 15.54 -9.16
C ASN A 372 -55.10 14.52 -8.07
N GLU A 373 -55.96 13.53 -7.83
CA GLU A 373 -55.75 12.49 -6.82
C GLU A 373 -54.47 11.66 -7.01
N LYS A 374 -53.94 11.61 -8.23
CA LYS A 374 -52.67 10.92 -8.56
C LYS A 374 -51.44 11.81 -8.45
N THR A 375 -51.62 13.10 -8.19
CA THR A 375 -50.51 14.05 -8.11
C THR A 375 -49.76 13.84 -6.81
N GLN A 376 -48.52 13.37 -6.91
CA GLN A 376 -47.64 13.21 -5.75
C GLN A 376 -47.30 14.59 -5.18
N LYS A 377 -47.59 14.79 -3.89
CA LYS A 377 -47.31 16.04 -3.17
C LYS A 377 -45.85 16.18 -2.75
N GLU A 378 -45.18 15.05 -2.53
CA GLU A 378 -43.76 15.00 -2.15
C GLU A 378 -42.98 14.13 -3.14
N MET A 379 -41.80 14.60 -3.54
CA MET A 379 -40.84 13.75 -4.25
C MET A 379 -40.20 12.79 -3.26
N VAL A 380 -40.55 11.52 -3.36
CA VAL A 380 -39.86 10.44 -2.63
C VAL A 380 -38.61 10.07 -3.40
N VAL A 381 -37.44 10.34 -2.83
CA VAL A 381 -36.17 9.82 -3.37
C VAL A 381 -36.01 8.39 -2.91
N ASP A 382 -35.58 7.53 -3.84
CA ASP A 382 -35.33 6.12 -3.56
C ASP A 382 -34.43 5.96 -2.32
N SER A 383 -34.85 5.08 -1.41
CA SER A 383 -34.13 4.74 -0.19
C SER A 383 -32.70 4.25 -0.44
N GLU A 384 -32.43 3.62 -1.59
CA GLU A 384 -31.08 3.17 -1.96
C GLU A 384 -30.17 4.35 -2.35
N ILE A 385 -30.71 5.33 -3.06
CA ILE A 385 -29.98 6.54 -3.48
C ILE A 385 -29.73 7.45 -2.28
N SER A 386 -30.72 7.61 -1.40
CA SER A 386 -30.62 8.47 -0.21
C SER A 386 -29.62 7.94 0.84
N ARG A 387 -29.41 6.62 0.94
CA ARG A 387 -28.34 6.04 1.79
C ARG A 387 -26.93 6.47 1.39
N CYS A 388 -26.68 6.69 0.10
CA CYS A 388 -25.40 7.16 -0.40
C CYS A 388 -25.13 8.65 -0.10
N PHE A 389 -26.15 9.41 0.27
CA PHE A 389 -26.07 10.86 0.49
C PHE A 389 -26.44 11.30 1.92
N ALA A 390 -26.61 10.34 2.84
CA ALA A 390 -26.91 10.64 4.23
C ALA A 390 -25.71 11.36 4.90
N PRO A 391 -25.93 12.51 5.56
CA PRO A 391 -24.85 13.29 6.17
C PRO A 391 -24.05 12.51 7.23
N SER A 392 -24.65 11.48 7.85
CA SER A 392 -23.99 10.62 8.84
C SER A 392 -22.82 9.77 8.30
N LYS A 393 -22.57 9.75 6.99
CA LYS A 393 -21.43 9.05 6.38
C LYS A 393 -20.41 9.97 5.69
N VAL A 394 -20.67 11.28 5.65
CA VAL A 394 -19.68 12.26 5.19
C VAL A 394 -18.68 12.45 6.33
N ARG A 395 -17.62 11.65 6.34
CA ARG A 395 -16.47 11.96 7.20
C ARG A 395 -15.85 13.25 6.66
N GLU A 396 -15.97 14.33 7.43
CA GLU A 396 -15.17 15.53 7.22
C GLU A 396 -13.69 15.16 7.37
N HIS A 397 -13.06 14.79 6.27
CA HIS A 397 -11.62 14.76 6.18
C HIS A 397 -11.23 16.07 5.51
N THR A 398 -10.84 17.05 6.32
CA THR A 398 -10.04 18.19 5.87
C THR A 398 -8.77 17.63 5.25
N TYR A 399 -8.75 17.55 3.92
CA TYR A 399 -7.54 17.27 3.15
C TYR A 399 -6.61 18.47 3.31
N VAL A 400 -5.46 18.24 3.96
CA VAL A 400 -4.33 19.19 4.03
C VAL A 400 -3.31 18.81 2.96
#